data_AF-A0A4Z1JC72-F1
#
_entry.id   AF-A0A4Z1JC72-F1
#
_cell.length_a   1.000
_cell.length_b   1.000
_cell.length_c   1.000
_cell.angle_alpha   90.00
_cell.angle_beta   90.00
_cell.angle_gamma   90.00
#
_symmetry.space_group_name_H-M   'P 1'
#
loop_
_entity.id
_entity.type
_entity.pdbx_description
1 polymer ?
#
loop_
_entity_poly.entity_id
_entity_poly.type
_entity_poly.pdbx_seq_one_letter_code
_entity_poly.pdbx_strand_id
1 'polypeptide(L)'
;MCLFVYKPHFPAVVGILGDTSVIVCACILRAVAQAALNTSINTTVSIDPESTYLILPNYHGKISQSFVDTQTSNVNLSVLLTSAKSSAFISYDLEFLKLLGTNPTVTLIAQRNYSFANEAGIWVPDRNEVWFTSSSIDDATTISVLNLNTSKISTPNTSIPIINPNEGTYFDHLVYLAGDGNATVPPAIYAIDPATGYTETS
;
A
#
# COMPACT_ATOMS: atom_id res chain seq x y z
N MET A 1 -3.59 12.13 -3.47
CA MET A 1 -3.54 10.67 -3.31
C MET A 1 -3.30 10.01 -4.67
N CYS A 2 -2.43 9.01 -4.75
CA CYS A 2 -2.16 8.26 -5.98
C CYS A 2 -2.21 6.74 -5.73
N LEU A 3 -2.73 5.98 -6.70
CA LEU A 3 -2.76 4.52 -6.69
C LEU A 3 -1.77 3.96 -7.72
N PHE A 4 -0.88 3.08 -7.27
CA PHE A 4 0.09 2.40 -8.11
C PHE A 4 -0.15 0.90 -8.10
N VAL A 5 0.04 0.28 -9.26
CA VAL A 5 0.05 -1.18 -9.37
C VAL A 5 1.43 -1.62 -9.78
N TYR A 6 1.93 -2.62 -9.08
CA TYR A 6 3.02 -3.44 -9.53
C TYR A 6 2.50 -4.80 -9.98
N LYS A 7 2.91 -5.24 -11.18
CA LYS A 7 2.44 -6.50 -11.80
C LYS A 7 3.62 -7.47 -11.98
N PRO A 8 3.97 -8.28 -10.96
CA PRO A 8 4.83 -9.44 -11.17
C PRO A 8 4.03 -10.65 -11.64
N HIS A 9 4.75 -11.74 -11.94
CA HIS A 9 4.15 -13.00 -12.36
C HIS A 9 3.14 -13.58 -11.36
N PHE A 10 3.21 -13.28 -10.05
CA PHE A 10 2.19 -13.48 -8.98
C PHE A 10 2.73 -12.87 -7.65
N PRO A 11 1.90 -12.41 -6.69
CA PRO A 11 0.63 -11.65 -6.81
C PRO A 11 0.90 -10.14 -7.03
N ALA A 12 -0.11 -9.41 -7.51
CA ALA A 12 -0.02 -7.96 -7.71
C ALA A 12 0.10 -7.21 -6.37
N VAL A 13 1.08 -6.33 -6.26
CA VAL A 13 1.24 -5.46 -5.08
C VAL A 13 0.68 -4.09 -5.45
N VAL A 14 -0.31 -3.64 -4.69
CA VAL A 14 -0.91 -2.31 -4.85
C VAL A 14 -0.34 -1.37 -3.81
N GLY A 15 0.29 -0.30 -4.30
CA GLY A 15 0.88 0.76 -3.47
C GLY A 15 -0.11 1.90 -3.32
N ILE A 16 -0.31 2.33 -2.09
CA ILE A 16 -1.34 3.29 -1.67
C ILE A 16 -0.70 4.45 -0.88
N LEU A 17 -0.85 5.72 -1.31
CA LEU A 17 -0.27 6.88 -0.60
C LEU A 17 -1.30 7.71 0.15
N GLY A 18 -1.19 7.81 1.48
CA GLY A 18 -1.79 8.86 2.31
C GLY A 18 -0.78 9.45 3.29
N ASP A 19 -0.94 10.71 3.70
CA ASP A 19 -0.11 11.32 4.72
C ASP A 19 -0.47 10.75 6.11
N THR A 20 0.56 10.36 6.87
CA THR A 20 0.64 9.93 8.29
C THR A 20 0.55 8.42 8.64
N SER A 21 1.52 8.02 9.50
CA SER A 21 1.74 6.76 10.24
C SER A 21 2.28 5.54 9.47
N VAL A 22 3.60 5.42 9.25
CA VAL A 22 4.69 4.83 10.09
C VAL A 22 4.97 3.36 9.70
N ILE A 23 6.10 3.19 9.01
CA ILE A 23 6.74 1.95 8.52
C ILE A 23 6.29 1.44 7.13
N VAL A 24 5.00 1.24 6.83
CA VAL A 24 4.57 0.88 5.45
C VAL A 24 4.46 2.12 4.54
N CYS A 25 4.06 3.25 5.12
CA CYS A 25 3.81 4.52 4.45
C CYS A 25 5.06 5.17 3.81
N ALA A 26 6.26 4.89 4.34
CA ALA A 26 7.50 5.53 3.86
C ALA A 26 7.99 5.01 2.50
N CYS A 27 7.75 3.73 2.18
CA CYS A 27 8.04 3.17 0.85
C CYS A 27 7.11 3.75 -0.22
N ILE A 28 5.90 4.14 0.17
CA ILE A 28 4.86 4.54 -0.77
C ILE A 28 4.90 6.06 -1.03
N LEU A 29 5.24 6.88 -0.02
CA LEU A 29 5.47 8.34 -0.15
C LEU A 29 6.47 8.75 -1.25
N ARG A 30 7.52 7.96 -1.48
CA ARG A 30 8.60 8.29 -2.43
C ARG A 30 8.28 7.94 -3.88
N ALA A 31 7.45 6.92 -4.12
CA ALA A 31 6.95 6.59 -5.46
C ALA A 31 6.16 7.76 -6.09
N VAL A 32 5.54 8.64 -5.28
CA VAL A 32 4.78 9.80 -5.78
C VAL A 32 5.60 10.96 -6.26
N ALA A 33 6.71 11.28 -5.59
CA ALA A 33 7.59 12.33 -6.10
C ALA A 33 8.16 11.92 -7.47
N GLN A 34 8.52 10.65 -7.66
CA GLN A 34 9.07 10.15 -8.92
C GLN A 34 8.03 9.93 -10.02
N ALA A 35 6.83 9.44 -9.69
CA ALA A 35 5.75 9.28 -10.67
C ALA A 35 5.15 10.62 -11.14
N ALA A 36 5.06 11.62 -10.26
CA ALA A 36 4.64 12.97 -10.65
C ALA A 36 5.66 13.70 -11.54
N LEU A 37 6.92 13.23 -11.56
CA LEU A 37 8.01 13.83 -12.33
C LEU A 37 8.34 13.09 -13.64
N ASN A 38 7.65 11.99 -13.99
CA ASN A 38 7.99 11.14 -15.15
C ASN A 38 9.47 10.72 -15.23
N THR A 39 10.20 10.77 -14.10
CA THR A 39 11.60 10.36 -14.04
C THR A 39 11.64 8.87 -13.72
N SER A 40 11.79 8.07 -14.77
CA SER A 40 12.11 6.65 -14.63
C SER A 40 13.45 6.50 -13.90
N ILE A 41 13.41 6.03 -12.66
CA ILE A 41 14.53 5.29 -12.11
C ILE A 41 13.94 4.01 -11.51
N ASN A 42 13.77 2.99 -12.37
CA ASN A 42 13.33 1.64 -12.02
C ASN A 42 14.38 0.91 -11.17
N THR A 43 14.99 1.60 -10.21
CA THR A 43 15.97 1.02 -9.31
C THR A 43 15.26 0.41 -8.14
N THR A 44 15.77 -0.74 -7.73
CA THR A 44 15.46 -1.37 -6.45
C THR A 44 16.73 -1.31 -5.62
N VAL A 45 16.63 -0.81 -4.40
CA VAL A 45 17.73 -0.78 -3.44
C VAL A 45 17.42 -1.79 -2.34
N SER A 46 18.38 -2.66 -2.02
CA SER A 46 18.27 -3.60 -0.89
C SER A 46 19.06 -3.05 0.29
N ILE A 47 18.41 -2.94 1.45
CA ILE A 47 19.02 -2.57 2.72
C ILE A 47 19.01 -3.80 3.62
N ASP A 48 20.12 -4.09 4.27
CA ASP A 48 20.21 -5.18 5.24
C ASP A 48 19.30 -4.88 6.46
N PRO A 49 18.36 -5.78 6.85
CA PRO A 49 17.57 -5.64 8.06
C PRO A 49 18.38 -5.32 9.31
N GLU A 50 19.60 -5.86 9.42
CA GLU A 50 20.46 -5.62 10.58
C GLU A 50 20.75 -4.13 10.77
N SER A 51 20.80 -3.36 9.68
CA SER A 51 21.02 -1.91 9.72
C SER A 51 19.88 -1.15 10.39
N THR A 52 18.68 -1.75 10.50
CA THR A 52 17.48 -1.10 11.05
C THR A 52 17.38 -1.19 12.58
N TYR A 53 18.02 -2.19 13.20
CA TYR A 53 17.97 -2.40 14.65
C TYR A 53 19.35 -2.34 15.34
N LEU A 54 20.46 -2.47 14.60
CA LEU A 54 21.81 -2.21 15.13
C LEU A 54 22.09 -0.70 15.12
N ILE A 55 21.35 0.05 15.94
CA ILE A 55 21.50 1.50 16.06
C ILE A 55 22.79 1.81 16.82
N LEU A 56 23.84 2.16 16.07
CA LEU A 56 25.12 2.58 16.64
C LEU A 56 25.05 4.03 17.16
N PRO A 57 25.90 4.44 18.12
CA PRO A 57 25.85 5.78 18.74
C PRO A 57 25.95 6.97 17.78
N ASN A 58 26.42 6.76 16.55
CA ASN A 58 26.59 7.74 15.50
C ASN A 58 25.40 7.84 14.52
N TYR A 59 24.29 7.17 14.81
CA TYR A 59 23.07 7.25 14.01
C TYR A 59 22.23 8.44 14.49
N HIS A 60 21.93 9.36 13.58
CA HIS A 60 21.10 10.53 13.85
C HIS A 60 19.90 10.55 12.90
N GLY A 61 18.69 10.50 13.45
CA GLY A 61 17.45 10.60 12.69
C GLY A 61 16.42 11.44 13.45
N LYS A 62 15.30 11.76 12.79
CA LYS A 62 14.15 12.41 13.42
C LYS A 62 12.97 11.44 13.39
N ILE A 63 12.18 11.42 14.46
CA ILE A 63 10.96 10.59 14.56
C ILE A 63 9.93 10.90 13.47
N SER A 64 9.98 12.11 12.88
CA SER A 64 9.12 12.53 11.78
C SER A 64 9.65 12.12 10.40
N GLN A 65 10.79 11.43 10.32
CA GLN A 65 11.44 11.05 9.08
C GLN A 65 11.48 9.53 8.91
N SER A 66 11.70 9.08 7.66
CA SER A 66 11.87 7.66 7.38
C SER A 66 13.26 7.19 7.82
N PHE A 67 13.42 5.88 8.02
CA PHE A 67 14.71 5.26 8.32
C PHE A 67 15.79 5.62 7.30
N VAL A 68 15.45 5.74 6.01
CA VAL A 68 16.44 6.10 4.98
C VAL A 68 16.96 7.53 5.10
N ASP A 69 16.36 8.37 5.95
CA ASP A 69 16.85 9.71 6.26
C ASP A 69 17.88 9.75 7.41
N THR A 70 18.18 8.60 8.00
CA THR A 70 19.25 8.43 8.99
C THR A 70 20.59 8.94 8.48
N GLN A 71 21.26 9.76 9.28
CA GLN A 71 22.66 10.16 9.10
C GLN A 71 23.55 9.23 9.91
N THR A 72 24.67 8.79 9.32
CA THR A 72 25.62 7.87 9.94
C THR A 72 27.03 8.19 9.46
N SER A 73 28.06 7.90 10.28
CA SER A 73 29.46 7.99 9.85
C SER A 73 29.95 6.76 9.07
N ASN A 74 29.13 5.70 8.95
CA ASN A 74 29.40 4.60 8.04
C ASN A 74 29.19 5.06 6.58
N VAL A 75 30.27 5.27 5.85
CA VAL A 75 30.25 5.79 4.47
C VAL A 75 29.43 4.90 3.54
N ASN A 76 29.58 3.57 3.63
CA ASN A 76 28.88 2.63 2.77
C ASN A 76 27.36 2.69 2.99
N LEU A 77 26.94 2.69 4.26
CA LEU A 77 25.53 2.81 4.59
C LEU A 77 24.98 4.18 4.20
N SER A 78 25.73 5.27 4.42
CA SER A 78 25.32 6.63 4.01
C SER A 78 25.05 6.73 2.51
N VAL A 79 25.92 6.14 1.69
CA VAL A 79 25.72 6.05 0.23
C VAL A 79 24.50 5.19 -0.11
N LEU A 80 24.33 4.04 0.54
CA LEU A 80 23.19 3.15 0.33
C LEU A 80 21.86 3.84 0.67
N LEU A 81 21.77 4.50 1.82
CA LEU A 81 20.58 5.26 2.24
C LEU A 81 20.29 6.40 1.26
N THR A 82 21.33 7.10 0.79
CA THR A 82 21.18 8.14 -0.25
C THR A 82 20.62 7.57 -1.55
N SER A 83 21.10 6.40 -1.99
CA SER A 83 20.54 5.70 -3.16
C SER A 83 19.10 5.25 -2.93
N ALA A 84 18.78 4.77 -1.72
CA ALA A 84 17.43 4.34 -1.35
C ALA A 84 16.44 5.52 -1.42
N LYS A 85 16.89 6.74 -1.08
CA LYS A 85 16.05 7.94 -1.14
C LYS A 85 15.50 8.24 -2.53
N SER A 86 16.24 7.88 -3.58
CA SER A 86 15.88 8.09 -4.99
C SER A 86 15.32 6.84 -5.67
N SER A 87 15.12 5.75 -4.93
CA SER A 87 14.69 4.46 -5.46
C SER A 87 13.17 4.31 -5.43
N ALA A 88 12.59 3.73 -6.48
CA ALA A 88 11.16 3.42 -6.53
C ALA A 88 10.79 2.28 -5.58
N PHE A 89 11.70 1.31 -5.41
CA PHE A 89 11.54 0.19 -4.48
C PHE A 89 12.71 0.16 -3.50
N ILE A 90 12.38 -0.04 -2.22
CA ILE A 90 13.35 -0.29 -1.16
C ILE A 90 12.97 -1.64 -0.56
N SER A 91 13.86 -2.60 -0.69
CA SER A 91 13.70 -3.90 -0.05
C SER A 91 14.53 -3.98 1.21
N TYR A 92 13.94 -4.53 2.26
CA TYR A 92 14.70 -4.99 3.42
C TYR A 92 14.86 -6.51 3.41
N ASP A 93 14.20 -7.23 2.50
CA ASP A 93 14.23 -8.69 2.48
C ASP A 93 14.52 -9.22 1.06
N LEU A 94 15.39 -10.23 0.96
CA LEU A 94 15.73 -10.82 -0.34
C LEU A 94 14.54 -11.56 -0.97
N GLU A 95 13.61 -12.07 -0.17
CA GLU A 95 12.36 -12.69 -0.65
C GLU A 95 11.43 -11.67 -1.30
N PHE A 96 11.40 -10.43 -0.79
CA PHE A 96 10.65 -9.35 -1.43
C PHE A 96 11.19 -9.02 -2.83
N LEU A 97 12.52 -9.12 -3.04
CA LEU A 97 13.10 -8.95 -4.38
C LEU A 97 12.63 -10.02 -5.37
N LYS A 98 12.35 -11.24 -4.88
CA LYS A 98 11.78 -12.31 -5.73
C LYS A 98 10.36 -11.95 -6.18
N LEU A 99 9.59 -11.26 -5.34
CA LEU A 99 8.26 -10.76 -5.71
C LEU A 99 8.34 -9.63 -6.74
N LEU A 100 9.37 -8.78 -6.68
CA LEU A 100 9.58 -7.71 -7.65
C LEU A 100 10.07 -8.17 -9.02
N GLY A 101 10.63 -9.36 -9.18
CA GLY A 101 11.21 -9.79 -10.46
C GLY A 101 12.40 -8.91 -10.90
N THR A 102 12.84 -9.07 -12.15
CA THR A 102 14.14 -8.53 -12.61
C THR A 102 14.10 -7.07 -13.09
N ASN A 103 12.91 -6.52 -13.38
CA ASN A 103 12.77 -5.16 -13.90
C ASN A 103 11.42 -4.57 -13.46
N PRO A 104 11.24 -4.28 -12.16
CA PRO A 104 9.97 -3.81 -11.67
C PRO A 104 9.68 -2.39 -12.19
N THR A 105 8.44 -2.16 -12.63
CA THR A 105 7.98 -0.85 -13.11
C THR A 105 6.78 -0.38 -12.30
N VAL A 106 6.77 0.91 -11.97
CA VAL A 106 5.64 1.57 -11.31
C VAL A 106 4.79 2.26 -12.36
N THR A 107 3.46 2.04 -12.33
CA THR A 107 2.50 2.71 -13.21
C THR A 107 1.45 3.44 -12.39
N LEU A 108 1.26 4.74 -12.68
CA LEU A 108 0.18 5.53 -12.09
C LEU A 108 -1.16 5.11 -12.71
N ILE A 109 -2.06 4.60 -11.88
CA ILE A 109 -3.40 4.16 -12.32
C ILE A 109 -4.44 5.26 -12.10
N ALA A 110 -4.39 5.93 -10.95
CA ALA A 110 -5.33 7.00 -10.63
C ALA A 110 -4.70 8.03 -9.69
N GLN A 111 -5.12 9.27 -9.86
CA GLN A 111 -4.75 10.40 -9.02
C GLN A 111 -6.01 11.22 -8.70
N ARG A 112 -6.18 11.58 -7.42
CA ARG A 112 -7.27 12.46 -6.97
C ARG A 112 -6.72 13.58 -6.08
N ASN A 113 -7.45 14.67 -6.01
CA ASN A 113 -7.18 15.83 -5.15
C ASN A 113 -7.66 15.63 -3.69
N TYR A 114 -8.16 14.44 -3.36
CA TYR A 114 -8.54 14.01 -2.00
C TYR A 114 -8.07 12.57 -1.73
N SER A 115 -8.16 12.14 -0.48
CA SER A 115 -7.74 10.82 0.00
C SER A 115 -8.73 9.72 -0.42
N PHE A 116 -8.30 8.67 -1.12
CA PHE A 116 -9.25 7.66 -1.66
C PHE A 116 -8.73 6.22 -1.75
N ALA A 117 -7.46 5.99 -1.43
CA ALA A 117 -6.91 4.66 -1.29
C ALA A 117 -5.97 4.84 -0.12
N ASN A 118 -6.28 4.30 1.06
CA ASN A 118 -5.45 4.47 2.26
C ASN A 118 -4.94 3.13 2.77
N GLU A 119 -5.76 2.09 2.65
CA GLU A 119 -5.62 0.85 3.42
C GLU A 119 -6.07 -0.38 2.61
N ALA A 120 -5.87 -1.54 3.22
CA ALA A 120 -6.52 -2.80 2.85
C ALA A 120 -6.34 -3.22 1.39
N GLY A 121 -5.12 -3.20 0.84
CA GLY A 121 -4.84 -3.78 -0.47
C GLY A 121 -5.12 -5.29 -0.51
N ILE A 122 -6.35 -5.68 -0.79
CA ILE A 122 -6.85 -7.05 -0.75
C ILE A 122 -6.80 -7.64 -2.15
N TRP A 123 -5.97 -8.66 -2.33
CA TRP A 123 -5.85 -9.36 -3.60
C TRP A 123 -6.96 -10.40 -3.76
N VAL A 124 -7.81 -10.24 -4.79
CA VAL A 124 -8.88 -11.18 -5.16
C VAL A 124 -8.47 -11.92 -6.44
N PRO A 125 -7.74 -13.04 -6.33
CA PRO A 125 -7.10 -13.72 -7.46
C PRO A 125 -8.09 -14.20 -8.52
N ASP A 126 -9.24 -14.75 -8.11
CA ASP A 126 -10.25 -15.34 -9.01
C ASP A 126 -10.82 -14.33 -10.00
N ARG A 127 -10.75 -13.04 -9.68
CA ARG A 127 -11.30 -11.94 -10.47
C ARG A 127 -10.23 -11.04 -11.06
N ASN A 128 -8.95 -11.29 -10.73
CA ASN A 128 -7.82 -10.44 -11.07
C ASN A 128 -8.06 -8.98 -10.63
N GLU A 129 -8.53 -8.81 -9.39
CA GLU A 129 -8.96 -7.54 -8.81
C GLU A 129 -8.19 -7.25 -7.51
N VAL A 130 -7.93 -5.98 -7.24
CA VAL A 130 -7.44 -5.53 -5.94
C VAL A 130 -8.47 -4.62 -5.32
N TRP A 131 -8.99 -5.03 -4.18
CA TRP A 131 -9.89 -4.22 -3.37
C TRP A 131 -9.04 -3.37 -2.43
N PHE A 132 -9.52 -2.18 -2.11
CA PHE A 132 -8.84 -1.28 -1.18
C PHE A 132 -9.85 -0.35 -0.51
N THR A 133 -9.54 0.04 0.71
CA THR A 133 -10.35 0.96 1.48
C THR A 133 -9.70 2.34 1.51
N SER A 134 -10.52 3.36 1.71
CA SER A 134 -10.07 4.66 2.17
C SER A 134 -10.65 4.92 3.53
N SER A 135 -9.80 5.14 4.53
CA SER A 135 -10.18 5.85 5.74
C SER A 135 -9.54 7.23 5.65
N SER A 136 -10.36 8.27 5.58
CA SER A 136 -9.88 9.65 5.53
C SER A 136 -10.28 10.39 6.80
N ILE A 137 -9.45 11.36 7.19
CA ILE A 137 -9.65 12.20 8.38
C ILE A 137 -10.97 13.01 8.30
N ASP A 138 -11.59 13.09 7.12
CA ASP A 138 -12.80 13.87 6.83
C ASP A 138 -14.07 12.98 6.67
N ASP A 139 -14.15 11.85 7.37
CA ASP A 139 -15.31 10.92 7.48
C ASP A 139 -15.75 10.19 6.19
N ALA A 140 -15.15 10.48 5.03
CA ALA A 140 -15.43 9.72 3.81
C ALA A 140 -14.64 8.41 3.81
N THR A 141 -15.29 7.34 4.23
CA THR A 141 -14.79 5.98 4.11
C THR A 141 -15.36 5.30 2.86
N THR A 142 -14.52 4.68 2.05
CA THR A 142 -14.96 4.06 0.79
C THR A 142 -14.30 2.72 0.57
N ILE A 143 -14.99 1.86 -0.18
CA ILE A 143 -14.44 0.62 -0.74
C ILE A 143 -14.32 0.83 -2.24
N SER A 144 -13.16 0.50 -2.79
CA SER A 144 -12.89 0.58 -4.21
C SER A 144 -12.27 -0.74 -4.69
N VAL A 145 -12.57 -1.09 -5.93
CA VAL A 145 -12.05 -2.27 -6.63
C VAL A 145 -11.29 -1.80 -7.85
N LEU A 146 -10.04 -2.19 -7.95
CA LEU A 146 -9.23 -2.04 -9.15
C LEU A 146 -9.21 -3.34 -9.93
N ASN A 147 -9.75 -3.30 -11.16
CA ASN A 147 -9.65 -4.41 -12.08
C ASN A 147 -8.30 -4.38 -12.82
N LEU A 148 -7.43 -5.38 -12.60
CA LEU A 148 -6.07 -5.39 -13.16
C LEU A 148 -5.99 -5.71 -14.65
N ASN A 149 -7.09 -6.18 -15.26
CA ASN A 149 -7.16 -6.37 -16.71
C ASN A 149 -7.43 -5.05 -17.44
N THR A 150 -8.18 -4.14 -16.83
CA THR A 150 -8.68 -2.92 -17.48
C THR A 150 -8.14 -1.64 -16.88
N SER A 151 -7.45 -1.73 -15.74
CA SER A 151 -6.99 -0.59 -14.93
C SER A 151 -8.13 0.36 -14.52
N LYS A 152 -9.36 -0.14 -14.44
CA LYS A 152 -10.54 0.65 -14.03
C LYS A 152 -10.83 0.46 -12.55
N ILE A 153 -11.20 1.57 -11.90
CA ILE A 153 -11.63 1.59 -10.51
C ILE A 153 -13.16 1.70 -10.47
N SER A 154 -13.80 0.89 -9.62
CA SER A 154 -15.24 0.89 -9.36
C SER A 154 -15.54 0.72 -7.87
N THR A 155 -16.74 1.08 -7.44
CA THR A 155 -17.24 0.71 -6.11
C THR A 155 -17.83 -0.70 -6.19
N PRO A 156 -17.53 -1.61 -5.24
CA PRO A 156 -18.12 -2.94 -5.25
C PRO A 156 -19.62 -2.85 -4.96
N ASN A 157 -20.39 -3.79 -5.53
CA ASN A 157 -21.76 -3.98 -5.12
C ASN A 157 -21.80 -4.78 -3.83
N THR A 158 -22.49 -4.30 -2.81
CA THR A 158 -22.70 -4.98 -1.52
C THR A 158 -24.19 -4.99 -1.21
N SER A 159 -24.72 -6.12 -0.74
CA SER A 159 -26.16 -6.26 -0.47
C SER A 159 -26.61 -5.52 0.79
N ILE A 160 -25.66 -5.18 1.67
CA ILE A 160 -25.86 -4.28 2.81
C ILE A 160 -24.76 -3.22 2.84
N PRO A 161 -25.03 -2.00 3.31
CA PRO A 161 -24.00 -0.98 3.47
C PRO A 161 -22.97 -1.40 4.52
N ILE A 162 -21.69 -1.22 4.20
CA ILE A 162 -20.58 -1.37 5.16
C ILE A 162 -20.21 0.02 5.66
N ILE A 163 -20.39 0.24 6.97
CA ILE A 163 -20.15 1.53 7.60
C ILE A 163 -18.70 1.60 8.05
N ASN A 164 -17.99 2.64 7.63
CA ASN A 164 -16.59 2.86 7.97
C ASN A 164 -15.70 1.64 7.69
N PRO A 165 -15.67 1.16 6.44
CA PRO A 165 -14.84 0.03 6.04
C PRO A 165 -13.37 0.34 6.28
N ASN A 166 -12.72 -0.56 7.00
CA ASN A 166 -11.31 -0.49 7.38
C ASN A 166 -10.69 -1.89 7.29
N GLU A 167 -9.41 -1.92 6.91
CA GLU A 167 -8.64 -3.16 6.72
C GLU A 167 -9.37 -4.21 5.86
N GLY A 168 -8.80 -5.41 5.78
CA GLY A 168 -9.48 -6.56 5.21
C GLY A 168 -8.55 -7.60 4.63
N THR A 169 -9.14 -8.71 4.25
CA THR A 169 -8.44 -9.86 3.69
C THR A 169 -9.32 -10.64 2.72
N TYR A 170 -8.70 -11.47 1.88
CA TYR A 170 -9.40 -12.41 1.02
C TYR A 170 -9.15 -13.83 1.52
N PHE A 171 -10.22 -14.55 1.81
CA PHE A 171 -10.16 -15.93 2.31
C PHE A 171 -11.41 -16.69 1.90
N ASP A 172 -11.28 -17.97 1.59
CA ASP A 172 -12.40 -18.86 1.22
C ASP A 172 -13.36 -18.26 0.18
N HIS A 173 -12.80 -17.69 -0.89
CA HIS A 173 -13.53 -17.02 -1.96
C HIS A 173 -14.35 -15.77 -1.57
N LEU A 174 -14.22 -15.31 -0.32
CA LEU A 174 -14.89 -14.12 0.21
C LEU A 174 -13.88 -13.01 0.51
N VAL A 175 -14.34 -11.77 0.35
CA VAL A 175 -13.64 -10.59 0.85
C VAL A 175 -14.18 -10.27 2.23
N TYR A 176 -13.30 -10.27 3.23
CA TYR A 176 -13.61 -9.85 4.59
C TYR A 176 -13.14 -8.42 4.81
N LEU A 177 -14.03 -7.55 5.26
CA LEU A 177 -13.71 -6.17 5.66
C LEU A 177 -14.14 -5.96 7.12
N ALA A 178 -13.33 -5.23 7.90
CA ALA A 178 -13.85 -4.67 9.13
C ALA A 178 -14.66 -3.42 8.80
N GLY A 179 -15.75 -3.18 9.52
CA GLY A 179 -16.43 -1.90 9.54
C GLY A 179 -16.45 -1.37 10.96
N ASP A 180 -15.97 -0.15 11.15
CA ASP A 180 -15.89 0.47 12.49
C ASP A 180 -17.27 0.87 13.04
N GLY A 181 -18.31 0.79 12.20
CA GLY A 181 -19.67 1.17 12.60
C GLY A 181 -19.79 2.68 12.82
N ASN A 182 -20.81 3.08 13.58
CA ASN A 182 -21.05 4.47 13.99
C ASN A 182 -21.92 4.50 15.28
N ALA A 183 -22.51 5.66 15.60
CA ALA A 183 -23.34 5.82 16.79
C ALA A 183 -24.59 4.90 16.88
N THR A 184 -25.04 4.33 15.75
CA THR A 184 -26.24 3.48 15.68
C THR A 184 -25.97 2.07 15.16
N VAL A 185 -24.88 1.86 14.43
CA VAL A 185 -24.46 0.58 13.87
C VAL A 185 -23.20 0.13 14.59
N PRO A 186 -23.20 -1.02 15.29
CA PRO A 186 -21.99 -1.51 15.94
C PRO A 186 -20.91 -1.90 14.92
N PRO A 187 -19.63 -1.89 15.32
CA PRO A 187 -18.56 -2.43 14.49
C PRO A 187 -18.78 -3.92 14.24
N ALA A 188 -18.41 -4.40 13.04
CA ALA A 188 -18.58 -5.79 12.63
C ALA A 188 -17.55 -6.19 11.57
N ILE A 189 -17.38 -7.50 11.38
CA ILE A 189 -16.70 -8.06 10.20
C ILE A 189 -17.77 -8.39 9.17
N TYR A 190 -17.54 -7.97 7.93
CA TYR A 190 -18.43 -8.20 6.80
C TYR A 190 -17.77 -9.19 5.85
N ALA A 191 -18.44 -10.30 5.57
CA ALA A 191 -18.05 -11.24 4.54
C ALA A 191 -18.81 -10.90 3.24
N ILE A 192 -18.07 -10.69 2.16
CA ILE A 192 -18.61 -10.27 0.86
C ILE A 192 -18.26 -11.33 -0.18
N ASP A 193 -19.26 -11.85 -0.87
CA ASP A 193 -19.05 -12.61 -2.09
C ASP A 193 -18.77 -11.62 -3.24
N PRO A 194 -17.53 -11.58 -3.78
CA PRO A 194 -17.16 -10.61 -4.80
C PRO A 194 -17.80 -10.90 -6.16
N ALA A 195 -18.39 -12.08 -6.37
CA ALA A 195 -19.12 -12.43 -7.59
C ALA A 195 -20.57 -11.93 -7.58
N THR A 196 -21.26 -12.07 -6.45
CA THR A 196 -22.69 -11.73 -6.34
C THR A 196 -22.94 -10.39 -5.66
N GLY A 197 -22.01 -9.92 -4.85
CA GLY A 197 -22.19 -8.80 -3.95
C GLY A 197 -23.02 -9.15 -2.71
N TYR A 198 -23.34 -10.43 -2.48
CA TYR A 198 -23.95 -10.84 -1.22
C TYR A 198 -23.00 -10.49 -0.06
N THR A 199 -23.55 -9.89 0.99
CA THR A 199 -22.80 -9.37 2.12
C THR A 199 -23.54 -9.71 3.40
N GLU A 200 -22.83 -10.32 4.35
CA GLU A 200 -23.34 -10.65 5.67
C GLU A 200 -22.33 -10.28 6.76
N THR A 201 -22.83 -10.10 7.98
CA THR A 201 -21.99 -9.93 9.17
C THR A 201 -21.55 -11.29 9.70
N SER A 202 -20.25 -11.47 9.89
CA SER A 202 -19.65 -12.70 10.43
C SER A 202 -19.58 -12.73 11.96
#